data_AF-A0A3M7CRJ5-F1
#
_entry.id   AF-A0A3M7CRJ5-F1
#
_cell.length_a   1.000
_cell.length_b   1.000
_cell.length_c   1.000
_cell.angle_alpha   90.00
_cell.angle_beta   90.00
_cell.angle_gamma   90.00
#
_symmetry.space_group_name_H-M   'P 1'
#
loop_
_entity.id
_entity.type
_entity.pdbx_description
1 polymer ?
#
loop_
_entity_poly.entity_id
_entity_poly.type
_entity_poly.pdbx_seq_one_letter_code
_entity_poly.pdbx_strand_id
1 'polypeptide(L)'
;MDAIFGFSMALPVVASTGISVTTGVAQGVSEQKKQNADAANDDRMLKFHVDTWVEPSQRKGRGTDLHHGIVTLHDDKLWVEGKDSTTGWPLNEKHHPFTGFYLAFPDDNRPYTRGLVSTVSVDPPLLNWVFIDSETLELKYSNRSGSLPHHVGSFDWT
;
A
#
# COMPACT_ATOMS: atom_id res chain seq x y z
N MET A 1 41.68 -50.10 -40.79
CA MET A 1 40.46 -50.80 -40.35
C MET A 1 40.23 -50.34 -38.93
N ASP A 2 39.22 -49.48 -38.77
CA ASP A 2 38.88 -48.72 -37.58
C ASP A 2 38.42 -49.57 -36.38
N ALA A 3 38.71 -49.08 -35.16
CA ALA A 3 37.86 -49.10 -33.95
C ALA A 3 38.63 -48.40 -32.80
N ILE A 4 38.42 -47.10 -32.55
CA ILE A 4 37.54 -46.51 -31.51
C ILE A 4 38.05 -46.82 -30.08
N PHE A 5 38.83 -45.92 -29.47
CA PHE A 5 38.41 -44.86 -28.51
C PHE A 5 37.64 -45.35 -27.27
N GLY A 6 38.23 -45.16 -26.08
CA GLY A 6 37.48 -45.30 -24.84
C GLY A 6 38.33 -45.26 -23.56
N PHE A 7 38.71 -44.08 -23.09
CA PHE A 7 38.86 -43.87 -21.65
C PHE A 7 38.50 -42.43 -21.26
N SER A 8 37.27 -42.29 -20.75
CA SER A 8 36.89 -41.42 -19.63
C SER A 8 37.33 -39.95 -19.66
N MET A 9 36.56 -39.12 -20.37
CA MET A 9 36.18 -37.81 -19.82
C MET A 9 34.68 -37.82 -19.57
N ALA A 10 34.29 -38.12 -18.33
CA ALA A 10 32.95 -37.84 -17.84
C ALA A 10 33.09 -36.88 -16.65
N LEU A 11 33.06 -35.58 -16.96
CA LEU A 11 32.63 -34.55 -16.03
C LEU A 11 31.13 -34.40 -16.23
N PRO A 12 30.25 -35.03 -15.42
CA PRO A 12 28.86 -34.65 -15.42
C PRO A 12 28.76 -33.33 -14.67
N VAL A 13 28.63 -32.25 -15.45
CA VAL A 13 28.13 -30.95 -14.99
C VAL A 13 26.74 -31.18 -14.41
N VAL A 14 26.65 -31.43 -13.10
CA VAL A 14 25.40 -31.45 -12.33
C VAL A 14 25.61 -30.57 -11.11
N ALA A 15 25.65 -29.26 -11.33
CA ALA A 15 25.74 -28.30 -10.22
C ALA A 15 24.87 -27.05 -10.42
N SER A 16 24.20 -26.87 -11.56
CA SER A 16 23.52 -25.61 -11.87
C SER A 16 21.99 -25.61 -11.74
N THR A 17 21.33 -26.77 -11.59
CA THR A 17 19.85 -26.81 -11.53
C THR A 17 19.26 -26.69 -10.12
N GLY A 18 20.07 -26.80 -9.05
CA GLY A 18 19.59 -26.78 -7.67
C GLY A 18 19.38 -25.39 -7.05
N ILE A 19 20.05 -24.35 -7.58
CA ILE A 19 20.07 -23.01 -6.97
C ILE A 19 18.83 -22.18 -7.34
N SER A 20 18.25 -22.37 -8.54
CA SER A 20 17.06 -21.62 -8.96
C SER A 20 15.76 -22.10 -8.30
N VAL A 21 15.63 -23.39 -7.95
CA VAL A 21 14.40 -23.91 -7.33
C VAL A 21 14.29 -23.57 -5.85
N THR A 22 15.41 -23.50 -5.13
CA THR A 22 15.39 -23.20 -3.68
C THR A 22 15.09 -21.73 -3.39
N THR A 23 15.53 -20.79 -4.24
CA THR A 23 15.20 -19.36 -4.12
C THR A 23 13.74 -19.08 -4.43
N GLY A 24 13.18 -19.68 -5.50
CA GLY A 24 11.76 -19.51 -5.86
C GLY A 24 10.79 -20.04 -4.81
N VAL A 25 11.06 -21.22 -4.23
CA VAL A 25 10.22 -21.81 -3.17
C VAL A 25 10.39 -21.04 -1.84
N ALA A 26 11.61 -20.61 -1.50
CA ALA A 26 11.84 -19.84 -0.27
C ALA A 26 11.18 -18.45 -0.33
N GLN A 27 11.25 -17.75 -1.46
CA GLN A 27 10.51 -16.49 -1.65
C GLN A 27 9.00 -16.71 -1.63
N GLY A 28 8.50 -17.77 -2.29
CA GLY A 28 7.07 -18.11 -2.27
C GLY A 28 6.55 -18.38 -0.85
N VAL A 29 7.26 -19.17 -0.06
CA VAL A 29 6.89 -19.48 1.33
C VAL A 29 7.03 -18.25 2.23
N SER A 30 8.06 -17.42 2.03
CA SER A 30 8.23 -16.18 2.80
C SER A 30 7.10 -15.18 2.53
N GLU A 31 6.72 -15.00 1.27
CA GLU A 31 5.64 -14.11 0.86
C GLU A 31 4.29 -14.65 1.35
N GLN A 32 4.06 -15.96 1.24
CA GLN A 32 2.86 -16.61 1.77
C GLN A 32 2.77 -16.49 3.30
N LYS A 33 3.88 -16.63 4.04
CA LYS A 33 3.91 -16.41 5.49
C LYS A 33 3.60 -14.96 5.84
N LYS A 34 4.13 -14.00 5.08
CA LYS A 34 3.85 -12.57 5.27
C LYS A 34 2.37 -12.25 5.02
N GLN A 35 1.80 -12.80 3.94
CA GLN A 35 0.37 -12.69 3.65
C GLN A 35 -0.50 -13.29 4.75
N ASN A 36 -0.15 -14.49 5.24
CA ASN A 36 -0.88 -15.14 6.32
C ASN A 36 -0.76 -14.37 7.64
N ALA A 37 0.42 -13.82 7.94
CA ALA A 37 0.64 -13.01 9.13
C ALA A 37 -0.13 -11.67 9.05
N ASP A 38 -0.14 -11.04 7.88
CA ASP A 38 -0.92 -9.82 7.63
C ASP A 38 -2.43 -10.09 7.73
N ALA A 39 -2.91 -11.21 7.18
CA ALA A 39 -4.32 -11.60 7.26
C ALA A 39 -4.76 -11.98 8.68
N ALA A 40 -3.83 -12.42 9.53
CA ALA A 40 -4.07 -12.73 10.93
C ALA A 40 -3.92 -11.52 11.87
N ASN A 41 -3.56 -10.34 11.34
CA ASN A 41 -3.32 -9.14 12.14
C ASN A 41 -4.57 -8.24 12.16
N ASP A 42 -5.41 -8.45 13.16
CA ASP A 42 -6.65 -7.68 13.37
C ASP A 42 -6.39 -6.18 13.60
N ASP A 43 -5.20 -5.79 14.10
CA ASP A 43 -4.84 -4.39 14.33
C ASP A 43 -4.83 -3.58 13.03
N ARG A 44 -4.67 -4.25 11.87
CA ARG A 44 -4.70 -3.60 10.55
C ARG A 44 -6.10 -3.14 10.14
N MET A 45 -7.14 -3.66 10.79
CA MET A 45 -8.53 -3.24 10.59
C MET A 45 -8.96 -2.11 11.53
N LEU A 46 -8.08 -1.68 12.46
CA LEU A 46 -8.37 -0.54 13.32
C LEU A 46 -8.47 0.73 12.48
N LYS A 47 -9.59 1.43 12.64
CA LYS A 47 -9.83 2.70 11.96
C LYS A 47 -8.95 3.79 12.57
N PHE A 48 -8.31 4.58 11.72
CA PHE A 48 -7.49 5.71 12.14
C PHE A 48 -7.75 6.94 11.27
N HIS A 49 -7.41 8.10 11.84
CA HIS A 49 -7.33 9.38 11.14
C HIS A 49 -5.87 9.70 10.84
N VAL A 50 -5.65 10.55 9.82
CA VAL A 50 -4.30 10.97 9.43
C VAL A 50 -4.15 12.46 9.73
N ASP A 51 -3.20 12.74 10.60
CA ASP A 51 -2.76 14.10 10.91
C ASP A 51 -1.42 14.40 10.23
N THR A 52 -1.21 15.66 9.89
CA THR A 52 0.03 16.11 9.27
C THR A 52 0.99 16.69 10.30
N TRP A 53 2.21 16.16 10.30
CA TRP A 53 3.32 16.69 11.07
C TRP A 53 4.34 17.32 10.12
N VAL A 54 4.79 18.52 10.48
CA VAL A 54 5.86 19.23 9.78
C VAL A 54 6.98 19.44 10.77
N GLU A 55 8.21 19.16 10.36
CA GLU A 55 9.40 19.33 11.19
C GLU A 55 9.58 20.81 11.59
N PRO A 56 9.94 21.15 12.84
CA PRO A 56 10.07 22.53 13.29
C PRO A 56 10.92 23.43 12.38
N SER A 57 11.98 22.88 11.78
CA SER A 57 12.85 23.62 10.85
C SER A 57 12.14 24.08 9.57
N GLN A 58 11.09 23.38 9.16
CA GLN A 58 10.31 23.62 7.93
C GLN A 58 8.96 24.30 8.19
N ARG A 59 8.62 24.64 9.44
CA ARG A 59 7.38 25.35 9.80
C ARG A 59 7.46 26.84 9.48
N LYS A 60 7.60 27.16 8.20
CA LYS A 60 7.62 28.53 7.67
C LYS A 60 6.73 28.61 6.43
N GLY A 61 6.04 29.74 6.25
CA GLY A 61 5.09 29.90 5.15
C GLY A 61 4.02 28.81 5.18
N ARG A 62 3.84 28.10 4.06
CA ARG A 62 2.86 26.99 3.95
C ARG A 62 3.10 25.84 4.93
N GLY A 63 4.34 25.66 5.41
CA GLY A 63 4.65 24.62 6.40
C GLY A 63 3.99 24.87 7.77
N THR A 64 3.63 26.13 8.07
CA THR A 64 2.87 26.46 9.28
C THR A 64 1.41 26.02 9.15
N ASP A 65 0.79 26.24 7.99
CA ASP A 65 -0.61 25.87 7.73
C ASP A 65 -0.80 24.35 7.59
N LEU A 66 0.21 23.66 7.05
CA LEU A 66 0.21 22.20 6.93
C LEU A 66 0.51 21.48 8.24
N HIS A 67 1.01 22.18 9.26
CA HIS A 67 1.32 21.56 10.53
C HIS A 67 0.06 21.42 11.39
N HIS A 68 -0.15 20.26 12.00
CA HIS A 68 -1.37 19.94 12.76
C HIS A 68 -2.65 19.97 11.91
N GLY A 69 -2.51 19.87 10.60
CA GLY A 69 -3.65 19.64 9.72
C GLY A 69 -4.18 18.22 9.85
N ILE A 70 -5.39 18.02 9.35
CA ILE A 70 -6.06 16.73 9.22
C ILE A 70 -6.28 16.43 7.74
N VAL A 71 -6.15 15.15 7.37
CA VAL A 71 -6.45 14.71 6.01
C VAL A 71 -7.95 14.52 5.85
N THR A 72 -8.53 15.11 4.81
CA THR A 72 -9.95 14.99 4.46
C THR A 72 -10.14 14.50 3.03
N LEU A 73 -11.32 13.93 2.75
CA LEU A 73 -11.72 13.45 1.44
C LEU A 73 -12.83 14.34 0.89
N HIS A 74 -12.56 14.98 -0.24
CA HIS A 74 -13.55 15.69 -1.04
C HIS A 74 -13.03 15.89 -2.47
N ASP A 75 -13.94 16.15 -3.41
CA ASP A 75 -13.61 16.39 -4.83
C ASP A 75 -12.73 15.29 -5.47
N ASP A 76 -13.01 14.02 -5.12
CA ASP A 76 -12.30 12.82 -5.58
C ASP A 76 -10.81 12.77 -5.23
N LYS A 77 -10.38 13.61 -4.27
CA LYS A 77 -8.99 13.79 -3.84
C LYS A 77 -8.85 13.81 -2.33
N LEU A 78 -7.61 13.63 -1.87
CA LEU A 78 -7.24 13.80 -0.47
C LEU A 78 -6.62 15.17 -0.27
N TRP A 79 -7.09 15.90 0.73
CA TRP A 79 -6.66 17.25 1.05
C TRP A 79 -6.14 17.34 2.49
N VAL A 80 -5.29 18.33 2.75
CA VAL A 80 -4.86 18.68 4.10
C VAL A 80 -5.58 19.96 4.49
N GLU A 81 -6.32 19.90 5.59
CA GLU A 81 -7.11 21.01 6.07
C GLU A 81 -6.79 21.37 7.51
N GLY A 82 -7.15 22.59 7.89
CA GLY A 82 -7.05 23.03 9.27
C GLY A 82 -7.93 22.16 10.18
N LYS A 83 -7.40 21.85 11.35
CA LYS A 83 -8.07 21.08 12.39
C LYS A 83 -8.49 22.01 13.53
N ASP A 84 -9.70 21.84 14.02
CA ASP A 84 -10.18 22.51 15.23
C ASP A 84 -9.41 21.97 16.46
N SER A 85 -8.79 22.87 17.23
CA SER A 85 -7.96 22.49 18.38
C SER A 85 -8.72 21.90 19.56
N THR A 86 -10.03 22.13 19.64
CA THR A 86 -10.91 21.67 20.72
C THR A 86 -11.55 20.35 20.36
N THR A 87 -12.08 20.21 19.14
CA THR A 87 -12.81 19.01 18.73
C THR A 87 -11.93 17.97 18.05
N GLY A 88 -10.80 18.38 17.48
CA GLY A 88 -9.93 17.51 16.69
C GLY A 88 -10.46 17.20 15.29
N TRP A 89 -11.55 17.85 14.86
CA TRP A 89 -12.17 17.64 13.55
C TRP A 89 -11.75 18.68 12.51
N PRO A 90 -11.97 18.44 11.21
CA PRO A 90 -11.74 19.44 10.18
C PRO A 90 -12.56 20.69 10.45
N LEU A 91 -11.99 21.87 10.20
CA LEU A 91 -12.69 23.14 10.33
C LEU A 91 -13.92 23.23 9.42
N ASN A 92 -13.90 22.52 8.29
CA ASN A 92 -15.03 22.40 7.38
C ASN A 92 -15.78 21.09 7.63
N GLU A 93 -16.91 21.18 8.33
CA GLU A 93 -17.74 20.02 8.70
C GLU A 93 -18.31 19.24 7.49
N LYS A 94 -18.32 19.84 6.29
CA LYS A 94 -18.79 19.16 5.08
C LYS A 94 -17.76 18.18 4.53
N HIS A 95 -16.48 18.38 4.87
CA HIS A 95 -15.40 17.56 4.34
C HIS A 95 -15.19 16.37 5.25
N HIS A 96 -15.23 15.18 4.65
CA HIS A 96 -15.19 13.95 5.40
C HIS A 96 -13.76 13.69 5.90
N PRO A 97 -13.52 13.59 7.21
CA PRO A 97 -12.19 13.28 7.73
C PRO A 97 -11.77 11.89 7.29
N PHE A 98 -10.53 11.75 6.83
CA PHE A 98 -9.98 10.45 6.47
C PHE A 98 -10.17 9.49 7.64
N THR A 99 -10.90 8.41 7.39
CA THR A 99 -11.19 7.38 8.38
C THR A 99 -10.94 6.05 7.73
N GLY A 100 -9.69 5.60 7.81
CA GLY A 100 -9.22 4.48 7.03
C GLY A 100 -8.60 3.38 7.85
N PHE A 101 -8.34 2.28 7.16
CA PHE A 101 -7.73 1.07 7.67
C PHE A 101 -7.09 0.32 6.50
N TYR A 102 -6.25 -0.67 6.81
CA TYR A 102 -5.51 -1.41 5.79
C TYR A 102 -6.23 -2.71 5.43
N LEU A 103 -6.24 -3.04 4.15
CA LEU A 103 -6.72 -4.33 3.64
C LEU A 103 -5.81 -4.82 2.52
N ALA A 104 -5.83 -6.14 2.28
CA ALA A 104 -5.28 -6.70 1.06
C ALA A 104 -6.03 -6.13 -0.15
N PHE A 105 -5.32 -5.51 -1.09
CA PHE A 105 -5.94 -4.99 -2.30
C PHE A 105 -6.45 -6.16 -3.16
N PRO A 106 -7.73 -6.16 -3.56
CA PRO A 106 -8.33 -7.29 -4.26
C PRO A 106 -7.99 -7.22 -5.75
N ASP A 107 -6.76 -7.58 -6.11
CA ASP A 107 -6.33 -7.75 -7.51
C ASP A 107 -5.43 -8.98 -7.63
N ASP A 108 -5.97 -10.04 -8.22
CA ASP A 108 -5.28 -11.32 -8.40
C ASP A 108 -4.18 -11.25 -9.49
N ASN A 109 -4.19 -10.20 -10.32
CA ASN A 109 -3.18 -10.02 -11.37
C ASN A 109 -1.92 -9.32 -10.87
N ARG A 110 -1.95 -8.80 -9.63
CA ARG A 110 -0.84 -8.09 -9.01
C ARG A 110 -0.22 -8.93 -7.90
N PRO A 111 1.08 -8.76 -7.61
CA PRO A 111 1.64 -9.24 -6.36
C PRO A 111 0.83 -8.70 -5.17
N TYR A 112 0.81 -9.47 -4.08
CA TYR A 112 0.12 -9.06 -2.87
C TYR A 112 0.51 -7.63 -2.49
N THR A 113 -0.51 -6.79 -2.35
CA THR A 113 -0.34 -5.36 -2.14
C THR A 113 -1.27 -4.95 -1.02
N ARG A 114 -0.71 -4.28 -0.01
CA ARG A 114 -1.54 -3.69 1.03
C ARG A 114 -2.13 -2.38 0.54
N GLY A 115 -3.45 -2.38 0.40
CA GLY A 115 -4.24 -1.22 0.04
C GLY A 115 -4.67 -0.44 1.28
N LEU A 116 -5.00 0.83 1.05
CA LEU A 116 -5.57 1.72 2.04
C LEU A 116 -7.02 1.97 1.67
N VAL A 117 -7.94 1.68 2.59
CA VAL A 117 -9.37 1.94 2.42
C VAL A 117 -9.76 3.07 3.34
N SER A 118 -10.64 3.97 2.87
CA SER A 118 -11.21 5.04 3.68
C SER A 118 -12.72 5.08 3.51
N THR A 119 -13.44 5.48 4.56
CA THR A 119 -14.83 5.89 4.41
C THR A 119 -14.90 7.23 3.68
N VAL A 120 -15.96 7.44 2.90
CA VAL A 120 -16.27 8.70 2.22
C VAL A 120 -17.59 9.30 2.72
N SER A 121 -18.46 8.45 3.24
CA SER A 121 -19.70 8.82 3.93
C SER A 121 -19.82 7.98 5.19
N VAL A 122 -20.41 8.55 6.23
CA VAL A 122 -20.70 7.86 7.50
C VAL A 122 -21.99 7.05 7.41
N ASP A 123 -23.03 7.60 6.77
CA ASP A 123 -24.35 6.96 6.65
C ASP A 123 -25.02 7.30 5.29
N PRO A 124 -25.14 6.34 4.35
CA PRO A 124 -24.63 4.97 4.45
C PRO A 124 -23.09 4.96 4.41
N PRO A 125 -22.44 3.99 5.08
CA PRO A 125 -21.00 3.87 5.04
C PRO A 125 -20.56 3.47 3.64
N LEU A 126 -19.87 4.39 2.95
CA LEU A 126 -19.29 4.14 1.63
C LEU A 126 -17.77 4.03 1.78
N LEU A 127 -17.21 2.94 1.26
CA LEU A 127 -15.77 2.66 1.32
C LEU A 127 -15.15 2.81 -0.07
N ASN A 128 -14.05 3.56 -0.14
CA ASN A 128 -13.25 3.70 -1.34
C ASN A 128 -11.78 3.36 -1.05
N TRP A 129 -11.10 2.89 -2.08
CA TRP A 129 -9.67 2.63 -2.08
C TRP A 129 -8.93 3.93 -2.38
N VAL A 130 -7.89 4.21 -1.60
CA VAL A 130 -6.96 5.31 -1.85
C VAL A 130 -5.84 4.81 -2.75
N PHE A 131 -5.50 5.61 -3.75
CA PHE A 131 -4.48 5.29 -4.75
C PHE A 131 -3.81 6.57 -5.28
N ILE A 132 -2.67 6.40 -5.92
CA ILE A 132 -2.00 7.45 -6.68
C ILE A 132 -2.39 7.30 -8.14
N ASP A 133 -3.03 8.32 -8.68
CA ASP A 133 -3.41 8.38 -10.10
C ASP A 133 -2.16 8.21 -10.98
N SER A 134 -2.22 7.29 -11.93
CA SER A 134 -1.08 6.94 -12.79
C SER A 134 -0.71 8.04 -13.79
N GLU A 135 -1.66 8.94 -14.10
CA GLU A 135 -1.46 10.02 -15.07
C GLU A 135 -1.12 11.33 -14.36
N THR A 136 -1.89 11.70 -13.32
CA THR A 136 -1.73 12.98 -12.62
C THR A 136 -0.78 12.91 -11.43
N LEU A 137 -0.45 11.71 -10.95
CA LEU A 137 0.33 11.45 -9.73
C LEU A 137 -0.29 12.07 -8.47
N GLU A 138 -1.59 12.37 -8.51
CA GLU A 138 -2.34 12.90 -7.38
C GLU A 138 -2.90 11.76 -6.52
N LEU A 139 -3.01 11.99 -5.21
CA LEU A 139 -3.64 11.04 -4.30
C LEU A 139 -5.17 11.18 -4.40
N LYS A 140 -5.81 10.12 -4.88
CA LYS A 140 -7.26 10.05 -5.16
C LYS A 140 -7.90 8.87 -4.46
N TYR A 141 -9.22 8.84 -4.48
CA TYR A 141 -9.99 7.70 -3.99
C TYR A 141 -11.10 7.31 -4.97
N SER A 142 -11.40 6.02 -5.04
CA SER A 142 -12.51 5.50 -5.86
C SER A 142 -12.90 4.09 -5.42
N ASN A 143 -13.93 3.53 -6.05
CA ASN A 143 -14.27 2.13 -5.86
C ASN A 143 -13.14 1.20 -6.37
N ARG A 144 -13.31 -0.11 -6.20
CA ARG A 144 -12.33 -1.10 -6.66
C ARG A 144 -12.01 -0.93 -8.15
N SER A 145 -13.02 -0.88 -9.01
CA SER A 145 -12.82 -0.81 -10.46
C SER A 145 -12.08 0.46 -10.89
N GLY A 146 -12.35 1.60 -10.25
CA GLY A 146 -11.68 2.86 -10.52
C GLY A 146 -10.23 2.91 -10.03
N SER A 147 -9.88 2.14 -9.00
CA SER A 147 -8.51 2.08 -8.46
C SER A 147 -7.61 1.05 -9.16
N LEU A 148 -8.20 0.02 -9.79
CA LEU A 148 -7.47 -1.04 -10.52
C LEU A 148 -6.44 -0.56 -11.56
N PRO A 149 -6.63 0.50 -12.36
CA PRO A 149 -5.62 0.92 -13.34
C PRO A 149 -4.46 1.70 -12.72
N HIS A 150 -4.56 2.10 -11.44
CA HIS A 150 -3.64 3.07 -10.83
C HIS A 150 -2.62 2.43 -9.89
N HIS A 151 -1.77 3.27 -9.29
CA HIS A 151 -0.77 2.82 -8.33
C HIS A 151 -1.42 2.71 -6.95
N VAL A 152 -1.52 1.48 -6.44
CA VAL A 152 -2.02 1.19 -5.10
C VAL A 152 -0.87 0.68 -4.27
N GLY A 153 -0.64 1.30 -3.11
CA GLY A 153 0.25 0.78 -2.07
C GLY A 153 1.70 0.49 -2.50
N SER A 154 2.45 -0.28 -1.72
CA SER A 154 2.02 -0.89 -0.44
C SER A 154 1.94 0.18 0.67
N PHE A 155 0.74 0.43 1.18
CA PHE A 155 0.53 1.36 2.30
C PHE A 155 0.74 0.64 3.62
N ASP A 156 1.48 1.24 4.56
CA ASP A 156 1.81 0.63 5.86
C ASP A 156 2.11 1.71 6.93
N TRP A 157 2.02 1.33 8.20
CA TRP A 157 2.41 2.11 9.39
C TRP A 157 3.55 1.48 10.21
N THR A 158 4.25 0.48 9.65
CA THR A 158 5.44 -0.16 10.27
C THR A 158 6.75 0.47 9.88
#